data_AF-A0A0G0QW75-F1
#
_entry.id   AF-A0A0G0QW75-F1
#
_cell.length_a   1.000
_cell.length_b   1.000
_cell.length_c   1.000
_cell.angle_alpha   90.00
_cell.angle_beta   90.00
_cell.angle_gamma   90.00
#
_symmetry.space_group_name_H-M   'P 1'
#
loop_
_entity.id
_entity.type
_entity.pdbx_description
1 polymer ?
#
loop_
_entity_poly.entity_id
_entity_poly.type
_entity_poly.pdbx_seq_one_letter_code
_entity_poly.pdbx_strand_id
1 'polypeptide(L)'
;MQKSKLKITIQNAKIFLFSLGLFFAVGMANKIIAQNTINSTNSENQELIEDKQQQIEDLQKKAESYRQMIEMKQSKAQTLQNQITLMESQIASLSGDIALLQRDIDKTGGEIGSLSLQIEGKEKDIENKKKILAGVIQSYYETNHDSLVEFFLRNTNLSDFLSQSDYAAQTSAKVDEVLTTVIIARDELSSDRKDLQKKNDEQRERQGKIMEKKRSLDNEQVSKEDLLSQTQGEEQKYQDLLVRVEEQKQELLGDISELSQERSSELAAVEATLEKPKSGLASTSWYFSQRDSRWGDQHIGFSNTLMKSYGCAVTAVSMVFRFHGIDINPGSLAQQPIFYHDLIVWPQSWKGVNLVSSTGHGNIDWDVIDKELKDENPVIVFVKSAKRGAGHYVVIHGKDKKGEYVVHDPYWGSNIFLSSTKAYVGALYGSGTVVDQMIIYH
;
A
#
# COMPACT_ATOMS: atom_id res chain seq x y z
N MET A 1 -85.96 31.07 60.19
CA MET A 1 -85.51 31.12 58.78
C MET A 1 -83.99 31.11 58.56
N GLN A 2 -83.15 30.82 59.56
CA GLN A 2 -81.68 30.99 59.43
C GLN A 2 -80.86 29.69 59.35
N LYS A 3 -81.46 28.52 59.67
CA LYS A 3 -80.76 27.22 59.63
C LYS A 3 -80.76 26.52 58.25
N SER A 4 -81.62 26.92 57.30
CA SER A 4 -81.67 26.30 55.96
C SER A 4 -80.67 26.90 54.98
N LYS A 5 -80.25 28.15 55.14
CA LYS A 5 -79.27 28.81 54.26
C LYS A 5 -77.82 28.33 54.49
N LEU A 6 -77.48 27.83 55.68
CA LEU A 6 -76.11 27.37 55.98
C LEU A 6 -75.80 25.97 55.41
N LYS A 7 -76.80 25.09 55.27
CA LYS A 7 -76.62 23.75 54.67
C LYS A 7 -76.37 23.78 53.16
N ILE A 8 -77.01 24.71 52.45
CA ILE A 8 -76.90 24.83 50.98
C ILE A 8 -75.52 25.39 50.58
N THR A 9 -74.95 26.31 51.36
CA THR A 9 -73.60 26.87 51.10
C THR A 9 -72.48 25.85 51.31
N ILE A 10 -72.63 24.93 52.28
CA ILE A 10 -71.63 23.88 52.56
C ILE A 10 -71.67 22.75 51.52
N GLN A 11 -72.85 22.44 50.97
CA GLN A 11 -72.98 21.43 49.90
C GLN A 11 -72.37 21.91 48.58
N ASN A 12 -72.58 23.19 48.21
CA ASN A 12 -72.01 23.77 47.00
C ASN A 12 -70.48 23.95 47.07
N ALA A 13 -69.92 24.24 48.26
CA ALA A 13 -68.48 24.30 48.46
C ALA A 13 -67.79 22.92 48.34
N LYS A 14 -68.46 21.84 48.77
CA LYS A 14 -67.96 20.46 48.63
C LYS A 14 -67.97 19.98 47.18
N ILE A 15 -68.98 20.35 46.39
CA ILE A 15 -69.06 20.01 44.96
C ILE A 15 -67.98 20.76 44.16
N PHE A 16 -67.70 22.03 44.49
CA PHE A 16 -66.66 22.81 43.82
C PHE A 16 -65.23 22.34 44.17
N LEU A 17 -64.99 21.90 45.42
CA LEU A 17 -63.72 21.27 45.83
C LEU A 17 -63.52 19.89 45.21
N PHE A 18 -64.59 19.12 44.98
CA PHE A 18 -64.52 17.81 44.32
C PHE A 18 -64.28 17.95 42.81
N SER A 19 -64.87 18.95 42.15
CA SER A 19 -64.60 19.23 40.72
C SER A 19 -63.19 19.80 40.47
N LEU A 20 -62.66 20.60 41.40
CA LEU A 20 -61.28 21.11 41.33
C LEU A 20 -60.25 20.00 41.57
N GLY A 21 -60.53 19.08 42.51
CA GLY A 21 -59.71 17.88 42.73
C GLY A 21 -59.70 16.91 41.56
N LEU A 22 -60.83 16.75 40.85
CA LEU A 22 -60.92 15.89 39.66
C LEU A 22 -60.17 16.48 38.45
N PHE A 23 -60.23 17.80 38.25
CA PHE A 23 -59.43 18.48 37.21
C PHE A 23 -57.91 18.43 37.50
N PHE A 24 -57.52 18.51 38.78
CA PHE A 24 -56.12 18.39 39.19
C PHE A 24 -55.59 16.94 39.06
N ALA A 25 -56.44 15.94 39.36
CA ALA A 25 -56.10 14.52 39.21
C ALA A 25 -55.98 14.09 37.74
N VAL A 26 -56.83 14.61 36.84
CA VAL A 26 -56.74 14.34 35.39
C VAL A 26 -55.52 15.07 34.78
N GLY A 27 -55.18 16.26 35.25
CA GLY A 27 -53.95 16.97 34.85
C GLY A 27 -52.66 16.29 35.32
N MET A 28 -52.66 15.71 36.53
CA MET A 28 -51.56 14.88 37.05
C MET A 28 -51.44 13.54 36.31
N ALA A 29 -52.57 12.87 36.01
CA ALA A 29 -52.57 11.62 35.27
C ALA A 29 -52.06 11.79 33.83
N ASN A 30 -52.43 12.87 33.14
CA ASN A 30 -51.91 13.20 31.81
C ASN A 30 -50.41 13.55 31.82
N LYS A 31 -49.91 14.20 32.89
CA LYS A 31 -48.46 14.42 33.09
C LYS A 31 -47.70 13.12 33.32
N ILE A 32 -48.24 12.21 34.13
CA ILE A 32 -47.61 10.91 34.44
C ILE A 32 -47.60 9.99 33.22
N ILE A 33 -48.68 9.98 32.43
CA ILE A 33 -48.75 9.21 31.18
C ILE A 33 -47.77 9.78 30.14
N ALA A 34 -47.72 11.11 29.96
CA ALA A 34 -46.74 11.75 29.09
C ALA A 34 -45.29 11.50 29.56
N GLN A 35 -45.01 11.54 30.87
CA GLN A 35 -43.68 11.22 31.42
C GLN A 35 -43.33 9.74 31.25
N ASN A 36 -44.27 8.81 31.41
CA ASN A 36 -44.01 7.38 31.23
C ASN A 36 -43.82 7.00 29.74
N THR A 37 -44.55 7.62 28.82
CA THR A 37 -44.34 7.43 27.37
C THR A 37 -43.01 8.01 26.91
N ILE A 38 -42.63 9.20 27.40
CA ILE A 38 -41.31 9.79 27.15
C ILE A 38 -40.20 8.88 27.71
N ASN A 39 -40.35 8.37 28.94
CA ASN A 39 -39.35 7.51 29.56
C ASN A 39 -39.17 6.14 28.85
N SER A 40 -40.21 5.54 28.27
CA SER A 40 -40.07 4.25 27.56
C SER A 40 -39.46 4.41 26.17
N THR A 41 -39.89 5.41 25.40
CA THR A 41 -39.29 5.73 24.09
C THR A 41 -37.82 6.17 24.23
N ASN A 42 -37.47 6.85 25.33
CA ASN A 42 -36.09 7.24 25.61
C ASN A 42 -35.19 6.04 25.97
N SER A 43 -35.72 5.02 26.66
CA SER A 43 -34.99 3.78 26.95
C SER A 43 -34.70 2.97 25.68
N GLU A 44 -35.67 2.91 24.75
CA GLU A 44 -35.52 2.23 23.45
C GLU A 44 -34.55 2.96 22.52
N ASN A 45 -34.66 4.29 22.41
CA ASN A 45 -33.71 5.09 21.62
C ASN A 45 -32.30 5.04 22.20
N GLN A 46 -32.16 4.95 23.52
CA GLN A 46 -30.87 4.73 24.15
C GLN A 46 -30.28 3.39 23.68
N GLU A 47 -31.02 2.27 23.83
CA GLU A 47 -30.63 0.93 23.35
C GLU A 47 -30.22 0.91 21.87
N LEU A 48 -30.93 1.67 21.03
CA LEU A 48 -30.59 1.77 19.60
C LEU A 48 -29.28 2.54 19.35
N ILE A 49 -29.05 3.66 20.06
CA ILE A 49 -27.75 4.36 20.02
C ILE A 49 -26.65 3.45 20.58
N GLU A 50 -26.96 2.61 21.59
CA GLU A 50 -26.08 1.57 22.13
C GLU A 50 -25.60 0.60 21.05
N ASP A 51 -26.53 -0.03 20.36
CA ASP A 51 -26.25 -0.99 19.30
C ASP A 51 -25.48 -0.36 18.13
N LYS A 52 -25.91 0.81 17.64
CA LYS A 52 -25.28 1.50 16.51
C LYS A 52 -23.83 1.94 16.80
N GLN A 53 -23.53 2.35 18.04
CA GLN A 53 -22.16 2.71 18.42
C GLN A 53 -21.24 1.49 18.54
N GLN A 54 -21.76 0.37 19.05
CA GLN A 54 -21.00 -0.88 19.06
C GLN A 54 -20.68 -1.35 17.63
N GLN A 55 -21.65 -1.22 16.72
CA GLN A 55 -21.44 -1.52 15.30
C GLN A 55 -20.38 -0.60 14.68
N ILE A 56 -20.35 0.69 15.02
CA ILE A 56 -19.29 1.61 14.57
C ILE A 56 -17.92 1.16 15.07
N GLU A 57 -17.78 0.76 16.34
CA GLU A 57 -16.51 0.29 16.88
C GLU A 57 -16.02 -0.98 16.17
N ASP A 58 -16.93 -1.91 15.88
CA ASP A 58 -16.60 -3.14 15.16
C ASP A 58 -16.25 -2.86 13.69
N LEU A 59 -16.93 -1.90 13.05
CA LEU A 59 -16.59 -1.41 11.72
C LEU A 59 -15.23 -0.71 11.72
N GLN A 60 -14.88 0.07 12.74
CA GLN A 60 -13.56 0.69 12.88
C GLN A 60 -12.45 -0.36 13.00
N LYS A 61 -12.64 -1.41 13.81
CA LYS A 61 -11.69 -2.53 13.91
C LYS A 61 -11.52 -3.25 12.56
N LYS A 62 -12.61 -3.45 11.81
CA LYS A 62 -12.57 -4.02 10.47
C LYS A 62 -11.84 -3.11 9.48
N ALA A 63 -12.13 -1.81 9.49
CA ALA A 63 -11.46 -0.82 8.66
C ALA A 63 -9.95 -0.84 8.92
N GLU A 64 -9.53 -0.82 10.18
CA GLU A 64 -8.11 -0.87 10.56
C GLU A 64 -7.44 -2.17 10.07
N SER A 65 -8.08 -3.32 10.26
CA SER A 65 -7.58 -4.59 9.74
C SER A 65 -7.45 -4.58 8.21
N TYR A 66 -8.44 -4.04 7.48
CA TYR A 66 -8.36 -3.91 6.02
C TYR A 66 -7.25 -2.96 5.58
N ARG A 67 -7.02 -1.87 6.30
CA ARG A 67 -5.95 -0.92 5.99
C ARG A 67 -4.56 -1.52 6.22
N GLN A 68 -4.36 -2.26 7.31
CA GLN A 68 -3.12 -3.03 7.54
C GLN A 68 -2.90 -4.07 6.43
N MET A 69 -3.97 -4.74 5.99
CA MET A 69 -3.90 -5.66 4.86
C MET A 69 -3.53 -4.94 3.56
N ILE A 70 -4.09 -3.76 3.28
CA ILE A 70 -3.72 -2.94 2.11
C ILE A 70 -2.23 -2.57 2.16
N GLU A 71 -1.72 -2.06 3.28
CA GLU A 71 -0.32 -1.68 3.43
C GLU A 71 0.63 -2.87 3.22
N MET A 72 0.31 -4.02 3.85
CA MET A 72 1.06 -5.26 3.63
C MET A 72 1.02 -5.72 2.17
N LYS A 73 -0.13 -5.60 1.50
CA LYS A 73 -0.27 -5.96 0.08
C LYS A 73 0.45 -4.99 -0.84
N GLN A 74 0.48 -3.69 -0.55
CA GLN A 74 1.25 -2.68 -1.30
C GLN A 74 2.76 -2.92 -1.16
N SER A 75 3.25 -3.18 0.05
CA SER A 75 4.66 -3.53 0.29
C SER A 75 5.04 -4.84 -0.43
N LYS A 76 4.16 -5.84 -0.39
CA LYS A 76 4.34 -7.09 -1.14
C LYS A 76 4.33 -6.84 -2.65
N ALA A 77 3.40 -6.02 -3.16
CA ALA A 77 3.32 -5.65 -4.58
C ALA A 77 4.59 -4.93 -5.05
N GLN A 78 5.14 -4.02 -4.25
CA GLN A 78 6.41 -3.34 -4.56
C GLN A 78 7.58 -4.33 -4.59
N THR A 79 7.62 -5.27 -3.65
CA THR A 79 8.63 -6.34 -3.64
C THR A 79 8.51 -7.24 -4.88
N LEU A 80 7.29 -7.63 -5.24
CA LEU A 80 7.00 -8.44 -6.42
C LEU A 80 7.32 -7.68 -7.72
N GLN A 81 7.04 -6.38 -7.78
CA GLN A 81 7.40 -5.52 -8.92
C GLN A 81 8.91 -5.42 -9.10
N ASN A 82 9.67 -5.31 -8.01
CA ASN A 82 11.13 -5.35 -8.05
C ASN A 82 11.64 -6.70 -8.58
N GLN A 83 11.02 -7.80 -8.15
CA GLN A 83 11.33 -9.14 -8.67
C GLN A 83 11.02 -9.26 -10.17
N ILE A 84 9.85 -8.80 -10.63
CA ILE A 84 9.48 -8.76 -12.05
C ILE A 84 10.50 -7.97 -12.86
N THR A 85 10.94 -6.81 -12.36
CA THR A 85 11.94 -5.96 -13.04
C THR A 85 13.30 -6.67 -13.18
N LEU A 86 13.70 -7.44 -12.16
CA LEU A 86 14.91 -8.25 -12.21
C LEU A 86 14.78 -9.39 -13.24
N MET A 87 13.63 -10.09 -13.24
CA MET A 87 13.34 -11.16 -14.20
C MET A 87 13.32 -10.63 -15.64
N GLU A 88 12.73 -9.44 -15.88
CA GLU A 88 12.76 -8.78 -17.19
C GLU A 88 14.18 -8.47 -17.66
N SER A 89 15.05 -8.02 -16.74
CA SER A 89 16.46 -7.78 -17.04
C SER A 89 17.19 -9.09 -17.39
N GLN A 90 16.87 -10.19 -16.70
CA GLN A 90 17.44 -11.52 -16.99
C GLN A 90 16.94 -12.08 -18.33
N ILE A 91 15.65 -11.95 -18.63
CA ILE A 91 15.04 -12.31 -19.93
C ILE A 91 15.71 -11.55 -21.08
N ALA A 92 15.91 -10.23 -20.91
CA ALA A 92 16.58 -9.40 -21.91
C ALA A 92 18.03 -9.84 -22.13
N SER A 93 18.76 -10.13 -21.05
CA SER A 93 20.14 -10.64 -21.10
C SER A 93 20.24 -11.98 -21.84
N LEU A 94 19.41 -12.96 -21.46
CA LEU A 94 19.36 -14.28 -22.12
C LEU A 94 19.01 -14.16 -23.61
N SER A 95 18.07 -13.29 -23.95
CA SER A 95 17.68 -13.02 -25.36
C SER A 95 18.84 -12.42 -26.15
N GLY A 96 19.58 -11.48 -25.54
CA GLY A 96 20.79 -10.89 -26.13
C GLY A 96 21.88 -11.91 -26.38
N ASP A 97 22.17 -12.77 -25.41
CA ASP A 97 23.17 -13.84 -25.53
C ASP A 97 22.80 -14.85 -26.63
N ILE A 98 21.53 -15.24 -26.72
CA ILE A 98 21.04 -16.13 -27.78
C ILE A 98 21.25 -15.47 -29.15
N ALA A 99 20.93 -14.18 -29.27
CA ALA A 99 21.12 -13.45 -30.52
C ALA A 99 22.60 -13.34 -30.92
N LEU A 100 23.50 -13.13 -29.96
CA LEU A 100 24.94 -13.11 -30.20
C LEU A 100 25.45 -14.48 -30.67
N LEU A 101 25.08 -15.55 -29.97
CA LEU A 101 25.44 -16.92 -30.35
C LEU A 101 24.91 -17.28 -31.74
N GLN A 102 23.70 -16.83 -32.11
CA GLN A 102 23.14 -17.05 -33.42
C GLN A 102 23.95 -16.35 -34.52
N ARG A 103 24.34 -15.08 -34.31
CA ARG A 103 25.21 -14.36 -35.25
C ARG A 103 26.56 -15.04 -35.41
N ASP A 104 27.14 -15.55 -34.32
CA ASP A 104 28.40 -16.29 -34.36
C ASP A 104 28.26 -17.62 -35.11
N ILE A 105 27.13 -18.32 -34.97
CA ILE A 105 26.80 -19.50 -35.77
C ILE A 105 26.70 -19.14 -37.25
N ASP A 106 25.99 -18.08 -37.60
CA ASP A 106 25.80 -17.67 -38.99
C ASP A 106 27.15 -17.29 -39.64
N LYS A 107 27.99 -16.56 -38.91
CA LYS A 107 29.35 -16.21 -39.32
C LYS A 107 30.21 -17.46 -39.55
N THR A 108 30.29 -18.36 -38.57
CA THR A 108 31.08 -19.59 -38.70
C THR A 108 30.51 -20.52 -39.77
N GLY A 109 29.20 -20.54 -39.99
CA GLY A 109 28.55 -21.25 -41.10
C GLY A 109 29.02 -20.76 -42.47
N GLY A 110 29.15 -19.43 -42.65
CA GLY A 110 29.74 -18.85 -43.86
C GLY A 110 31.20 -19.23 -44.07
N GLU A 111 32.01 -19.21 -43.00
CA GLU A 111 33.42 -19.65 -43.04
C GLU A 111 33.55 -21.14 -43.40
N ILE A 112 32.70 -22.00 -42.82
CA ILE A 112 32.61 -23.43 -43.14
C ILE A 112 32.28 -23.62 -44.62
N GLY A 113 31.26 -22.92 -45.14
CA GLY A 113 30.88 -23.02 -46.55
C GLY A 113 32.01 -22.63 -47.50
N SER A 114 32.71 -21.52 -47.20
CA SER A 114 33.87 -21.10 -47.98
C SER A 114 35.00 -22.12 -47.95
N LEU A 115 35.33 -22.65 -46.77
CA LEU A 115 36.41 -23.64 -46.61
C LEU A 115 36.07 -24.96 -47.30
N SER A 116 34.81 -25.42 -47.23
CA SER A 116 34.36 -26.63 -47.93
C SER A 116 34.49 -26.50 -49.45
N LEU A 117 34.17 -25.35 -50.03
CA LEU A 117 34.36 -25.10 -51.47
C LEU A 117 35.84 -25.09 -51.87
N GLN A 118 36.71 -24.52 -51.03
CA GLN A 118 38.17 -24.54 -51.26
C GLN A 118 38.72 -25.97 -51.22
N ILE A 119 38.29 -26.76 -50.23
CA ILE A 119 38.64 -28.18 -50.10
C ILE A 119 38.22 -28.96 -51.36
N GLU A 120 36.97 -28.80 -51.82
CA GLU A 120 36.47 -29.48 -53.02
C GLU A 120 37.29 -29.09 -54.27
N GLY A 121 37.66 -27.82 -54.39
CA GLY A 121 38.54 -27.33 -55.45
C GLY A 121 39.93 -27.96 -55.42
N LYS A 122 40.57 -28.00 -54.24
CA LYS A 122 41.89 -28.62 -54.03
C LYS A 122 41.86 -30.13 -54.33
N GLU A 123 40.80 -30.83 -53.94
CA GLU A 123 40.62 -32.26 -54.23
C GLU A 123 40.55 -32.53 -55.73
N LYS A 124 39.77 -31.74 -56.48
CA LYS A 124 39.68 -31.85 -57.95
C LYS A 124 41.02 -31.55 -58.63
N ASP A 125 41.75 -30.54 -58.17
CA ASP A 125 43.08 -30.20 -58.71
C ASP A 125 44.11 -31.31 -58.44
N ILE A 126 44.15 -31.85 -57.22
CA ILE A 126 45.02 -32.98 -56.85
C ILE A 126 44.71 -34.19 -57.73
N GLU A 127 43.43 -34.51 -57.94
CA GLU A 127 43.02 -35.64 -58.78
C GLU A 127 43.44 -35.45 -60.25
N ASN A 128 43.29 -34.24 -60.79
CA ASN A 128 43.74 -33.91 -62.14
C ASN A 128 45.26 -34.03 -62.28
N LYS A 129 46.03 -33.51 -61.31
CA LYS A 129 47.49 -33.61 -61.28
C LYS A 129 47.98 -35.05 -61.18
N LYS A 130 47.31 -35.90 -60.39
CA LYS A 130 47.58 -37.35 -60.32
C LYS A 130 47.35 -38.04 -61.66
N LYS A 131 46.27 -37.72 -62.37
CA LYS A 131 45.99 -38.26 -63.72
C LYS A 131 47.06 -37.87 -64.73
N ILE A 132 47.49 -36.60 -64.71
CA ILE A 132 48.59 -36.12 -65.55
C ILE A 132 49.87 -36.90 -65.24
N LEU A 133 50.24 -37.00 -63.95
CA LEU A 133 51.42 -37.74 -63.51
C LEU A 133 51.38 -39.22 -63.94
N ALA A 134 50.22 -39.88 -63.77
CA ALA A 134 50.02 -41.26 -64.20
C ALA A 134 50.19 -41.42 -65.72
N GLY A 135 49.64 -40.50 -66.53
CA GLY A 135 49.80 -40.50 -67.98
C GLY A 135 51.25 -40.29 -68.43
N VAL A 136 51.98 -39.38 -67.76
CA VAL A 136 53.42 -39.16 -68.02
C VAL A 136 54.24 -40.42 -67.70
N ILE A 137 53.98 -41.05 -66.54
CA ILE A 137 54.65 -42.30 -66.15
C ILE A 137 54.34 -43.42 -67.14
N GLN A 138 53.08 -43.57 -67.55
CA GLN A 138 52.64 -44.58 -68.51
C GLN A 138 53.30 -44.39 -69.89
N SER A 139 53.28 -43.17 -70.43
CA SER A 139 53.90 -42.87 -71.73
C SER A 139 55.41 -43.11 -71.71
N TYR A 140 56.08 -42.80 -70.60
CA TYR A 140 57.50 -43.10 -70.43
C TYR A 140 57.77 -44.62 -70.39
N TYR A 141 56.92 -45.39 -69.70
CA TYR A 141 57.00 -46.85 -69.66
C TYR A 141 56.80 -47.49 -71.03
N GLU A 142 55.78 -47.04 -71.78
CA GLU A 142 55.48 -47.52 -73.13
C GLU A 142 56.52 -47.09 -74.17
N THR A 143 57.38 -46.12 -73.88
CA THR A 143 58.44 -45.70 -74.82
C THR A 143 59.77 -46.41 -74.54
N ASN A 144 60.06 -46.75 -73.27
CA ASN A 144 61.34 -47.31 -72.83
C ASN A 144 61.20 -48.77 -72.35
N HIS A 145 60.89 -49.66 -73.30
CA HIS A 145 60.44 -51.05 -73.10
C HIS A 145 61.37 -51.99 -72.31
N ASP A 146 62.58 -51.58 -71.93
CA ASP A 146 63.51 -52.38 -71.13
C ASP A 146 63.97 -51.55 -69.91
N SER A 147 63.51 -51.91 -68.69
CA SER A 147 64.17 -51.72 -67.37
C SER A 147 63.31 -51.21 -66.22
N LEU A 148 62.08 -50.72 -66.40
CA LEU A 148 61.32 -50.10 -65.28
C LEU A 148 61.02 -51.04 -64.11
N VAL A 149 60.64 -52.29 -64.39
CA VAL A 149 60.37 -53.31 -63.35
C VAL A 149 61.67 -53.84 -62.74
N GLU A 150 62.70 -54.07 -63.56
CA GLU A 150 64.02 -54.57 -63.15
C GLU A 150 64.79 -53.54 -62.30
N PHE A 151 64.56 -52.24 -62.56
CA PHE A 151 65.16 -51.13 -61.82
C PHE A 151 64.44 -50.84 -60.49
N PHE A 152 63.10 -50.92 -60.42
CA PHE A 152 62.37 -50.81 -59.14
C PHE A 152 62.74 -51.92 -58.14
N LEU A 153 63.16 -53.08 -58.66
CA LEU A 153 63.72 -54.17 -57.86
C LEU A 153 65.17 -53.91 -57.40
N ARG A 154 65.91 -52.98 -58.05
CA ARG A 154 67.29 -52.62 -57.71
C ARG A 154 67.44 -51.33 -56.90
N ASN A 155 66.53 -50.36 -57.06
CA ASN A 155 66.64 -49.02 -56.48
C ASN A 155 65.36 -48.64 -55.71
N THR A 156 65.53 -47.93 -54.58
CA THR A 156 64.48 -47.70 -53.58
C THR A 156 63.68 -46.42 -53.76
N ASN A 157 64.03 -45.54 -54.72
CA ASN A 157 63.32 -44.27 -54.94
C ASN A 157 63.20 -43.89 -56.44
N LEU A 158 62.17 -43.11 -56.76
CA LEU A 158 61.81 -42.67 -58.12
C LEU A 158 62.73 -41.56 -58.66
N SER A 159 63.34 -40.76 -57.78
CA SER A 159 64.24 -39.65 -58.14
C SER A 159 65.55 -40.16 -58.75
N ASP A 160 66.10 -41.26 -58.24
CA ASP A 160 67.31 -41.89 -58.77
C ASP A 160 67.07 -42.46 -60.17
N PHE A 161 65.87 -42.98 -60.44
CA PHE A 161 65.49 -43.50 -61.76
C PHE A 161 65.47 -42.42 -62.84
N LEU A 162 64.86 -41.28 -62.54
CA LEU A 162 64.59 -40.25 -63.55
C LEU A 162 65.85 -39.41 -63.89
N SER A 163 66.95 -39.58 -63.16
CA SER A 163 68.19 -38.80 -63.34
C SER A 163 69.18 -39.35 -64.39
N GLN A 164 68.91 -40.52 -65.01
CA GLN A 164 69.91 -41.27 -65.79
C GLN A 164 69.93 -41.06 -67.32
N SER A 165 69.05 -40.25 -67.91
CA SER A 165 69.02 -40.00 -69.37
C SER A 165 68.92 -38.51 -69.67
N ASP A 166 69.73 -37.98 -70.61
CA ASP A 166 69.79 -36.54 -70.93
C ASP A 166 68.48 -35.99 -71.55
N TYR A 167 67.65 -36.86 -72.13
CA TYR A 167 66.26 -36.53 -72.55
C TYR A 167 65.24 -36.81 -71.42
N ALA A 168 65.60 -37.64 -70.44
CA ALA A 168 64.81 -37.88 -69.25
C ALA A 168 64.99 -36.79 -68.18
N ALA A 169 66.08 -36.02 -68.17
CA ALA A 169 66.33 -35.01 -67.14
C ALA A 169 65.26 -33.89 -67.08
N GLN A 170 64.75 -33.42 -68.23
CA GLN A 170 63.68 -32.41 -68.26
C GLN A 170 62.32 -33.00 -67.87
N THR A 171 62.00 -34.21 -68.33
CA THR A 171 60.80 -34.96 -67.95
C THR A 171 60.82 -35.32 -66.47
N SER A 172 61.97 -35.70 -65.95
CA SER A 172 62.29 -35.96 -64.54
C SER A 172 62.01 -34.76 -63.67
N ALA A 173 62.59 -33.61 -64.02
CA ALA A 173 62.38 -32.35 -63.31
C ALA A 173 60.89 -31.97 -63.29
N LYS A 174 60.16 -32.19 -64.40
CA LYS A 174 58.73 -31.88 -64.44
C LYS A 174 57.87 -32.85 -63.63
N VAL A 175 58.23 -34.14 -63.61
CA VAL A 175 57.59 -35.16 -62.78
C VAL A 175 57.80 -34.87 -61.30
N ASP A 176 59.03 -34.52 -60.90
CA ASP A 176 59.39 -34.15 -59.53
C ASP A 176 58.65 -32.87 -59.07
N GLU A 177 58.56 -31.85 -59.94
CA GLU A 177 57.80 -30.62 -59.69
C GLU A 177 56.30 -30.91 -59.47
N VAL A 178 55.69 -31.74 -60.32
CA VAL A 178 54.27 -32.11 -60.19
C VAL A 178 54.04 -32.95 -58.94
N LEU A 179 54.92 -33.90 -58.64
CA LEU A 179 54.84 -34.74 -57.44
C LEU A 179 54.96 -33.90 -56.16
N THR A 180 55.94 -33.00 -56.10
CA THR A 180 56.12 -32.06 -54.98
C THR A 180 54.89 -31.19 -54.79
N THR A 181 54.32 -30.66 -55.88
CA THR A 181 53.09 -29.87 -55.84
C THR A 181 51.90 -30.68 -55.29
N VAL A 182 51.77 -31.94 -55.69
CA VAL A 182 50.71 -32.84 -55.18
C VAL A 182 50.89 -33.13 -53.69
N ILE A 183 52.13 -33.33 -53.22
CA ILE A 183 52.43 -33.56 -51.80
C ILE A 183 52.07 -32.33 -50.96
N ILE A 184 52.50 -31.13 -51.38
CA ILE A 184 52.17 -29.87 -50.70
C ILE A 184 50.64 -29.68 -50.64
N ALA A 185 49.97 -29.82 -51.79
CA ALA A 185 48.51 -29.65 -51.85
C ALA A 185 47.76 -30.67 -50.97
N ARG A 186 48.26 -31.91 -50.86
CA ARG A 186 47.70 -32.94 -49.96
C ARG A 186 47.85 -32.54 -48.49
N ASP A 187 49.01 -32.01 -48.10
CA ASP A 187 49.28 -31.63 -46.72
C ASP A 187 48.46 -30.41 -46.30
N GLU A 188 48.32 -29.42 -47.19
CA GLU A 188 47.38 -28.30 -47.01
C GLU A 188 45.93 -28.79 -46.89
N LEU A 189 45.49 -29.68 -47.79
CA LEU A 189 44.14 -30.26 -47.75
C LEU A 189 43.88 -31.00 -46.43
N SER A 190 44.89 -31.69 -45.89
CA SER A 190 44.82 -32.33 -44.58
C SER A 190 44.63 -31.30 -43.45
N SER A 191 45.33 -30.17 -43.52
CA SER A 191 45.16 -29.06 -42.57
C SER A 191 43.77 -28.43 -42.67
N ASP A 192 43.33 -28.11 -43.90
CA ASP A 192 42.02 -27.50 -44.16
C ASP A 192 40.88 -28.38 -43.65
N ARG A 193 40.98 -29.71 -43.83
CA ARG A 193 40.00 -30.68 -43.29
C ARG A 193 39.97 -30.70 -41.76
N LYS A 194 41.10 -30.53 -41.08
CA LYS A 194 41.16 -30.43 -39.62
C LYS A 194 40.51 -29.13 -39.14
N ASP A 195 40.79 -28.01 -39.81
CA ASP A 195 40.18 -26.72 -39.49
C ASP A 195 38.67 -26.72 -39.73
N LEU A 196 38.21 -27.38 -40.81
CA LEU A 196 36.79 -27.60 -41.09
C LEU A 196 36.13 -28.40 -39.96
N GLN A 197 36.75 -29.49 -39.51
CA GLN A 197 36.23 -30.30 -38.41
C GLN A 197 36.12 -29.47 -37.13
N LYS A 198 37.16 -28.71 -36.78
CA LYS A 198 37.18 -27.83 -35.60
C LYS A 198 36.03 -26.81 -35.64
N LYS A 199 35.83 -26.14 -36.76
CA LYS A 199 34.73 -25.16 -36.92
C LYS A 199 33.35 -25.81 -36.79
N ASN A 200 33.17 -27.01 -37.33
CA ASN A 200 31.91 -27.77 -37.16
C ASN A 200 31.65 -28.13 -35.69
N ASP A 201 32.68 -28.52 -34.95
CA ASP A 201 32.55 -28.86 -33.52
C ASP A 201 32.23 -27.60 -32.68
N GLU A 202 32.89 -26.47 -32.96
CA GLU A 202 32.56 -25.17 -32.35
C GLU A 202 31.10 -24.76 -32.62
N GLN A 203 30.59 -25.00 -33.83
CA GLN A 203 29.20 -24.69 -34.19
C GLN A 203 28.20 -25.55 -33.40
N ARG A 204 28.48 -26.86 -33.25
CA ARG A 204 27.64 -27.76 -32.43
C ARG A 204 27.63 -27.34 -30.96
N GLU A 205 28.78 -26.95 -30.41
CA GLU A 205 28.87 -26.46 -29.04
C GLU A 205 28.00 -25.20 -28.84
N ARG A 206 28.07 -24.24 -29.77
CA ARG A 206 27.22 -23.03 -29.72
C ARG A 206 25.73 -23.36 -29.83
N GLN A 207 25.35 -24.32 -30.68
CA GLN A 207 23.96 -24.79 -30.77
C GLN A 207 23.48 -25.39 -29.45
N GLY A 208 24.32 -26.17 -28.76
CA GLY A 208 24.06 -26.67 -27.41
C GLY A 208 23.77 -25.53 -26.42
N LYS A 209 24.65 -24.52 -26.38
CA LYS A 209 24.49 -23.34 -25.51
C LYS A 209 23.21 -22.54 -25.80
N ILE A 210 22.80 -22.43 -27.07
CA ILE A 210 21.52 -21.80 -27.43
C ILE A 210 20.34 -22.58 -26.85
N MET A 211 20.34 -23.92 -26.97
CA MET A 211 19.25 -24.74 -26.43
C MET A 211 19.13 -24.60 -24.91
N GLU A 212 20.26 -24.61 -24.20
CA GLU A 212 20.29 -24.40 -22.74
C GLU A 212 19.73 -23.02 -22.37
N LYS A 213 20.20 -21.95 -23.03
CA LYS A 213 19.71 -20.58 -22.77
C LYS A 213 18.24 -20.40 -23.13
N LYS A 214 17.74 -21.04 -24.20
CA LYS A 214 16.31 -21.02 -24.55
C LYS A 214 15.46 -21.66 -23.45
N ARG A 215 15.89 -22.80 -22.91
CA ARG A 215 15.20 -23.44 -21.79
C ARG A 215 15.16 -22.55 -20.54
N SER A 216 16.28 -21.87 -20.23
CA SER A 216 16.31 -20.89 -19.15
C SER A 216 15.37 -19.71 -19.41
N LEU A 217 15.34 -19.21 -20.65
CA LEU A 217 14.45 -18.11 -21.06
C LEU A 217 12.98 -18.48 -20.88
N ASP A 218 12.56 -19.65 -21.36
CA ASP A 218 11.19 -20.13 -21.24
C ASP A 218 10.77 -20.27 -19.76
N ASN A 219 11.66 -20.83 -18.92
CA ASN A 219 11.40 -20.95 -17.49
C ASN A 219 11.24 -19.58 -16.80
N GLU A 220 12.06 -18.61 -17.17
CA GLU A 220 12.02 -17.24 -16.61
C GLU A 220 10.73 -16.52 -17.04
N GLN A 221 10.30 -16.72 -18.29
CA GLN A 221 9.04 -16.18 -18.81
C GLN A 221 7.83 -16.76 -18.08
N VAL A 222 7.79 -18.08 -17.87
CA VAL A 222 6.70 -18.74 -17.11
C VAL A 222 6.68 -18.24 -15.66
N SER A 223 7.84 -18.16 -15.00
CA SER A 223 7.94 -17.69 -13.62
C SER A 223 7.47 -16.23 -13.47
N LYS A 224 7.76 -15.38 -14.46
CA LYS A 224 7.26 -14.01 -14.52
C LYS A 224 5.74 -13.97 -14.66
N GLU A 225 5.15 -14.78 -15.54
CA GLU A 225 3.69 -14.83 -15.73
C GLU A 225 2.97 -15.29 -14.45
N ASP A 226 3.49 -16.31 -13.77
CA ASP A 226 2.96 -16.78 -12.49
C ASP A 226 3.00 -15.67 -11.45
N LEU A 227 4.11 -14.93 -11.35
CA LEU A 227 4.26 -13.83 -10.40
C LEU A 227 3.30 -12.67 -10.71
N LEU A 228 3.11 -12.36 -11.99
CA LEU A 228 2.18 -11.31 -12.45
C LEU A 228 0.73 -11.66 -12.07
N SER A 229 0.34 -12.92 -12.23
CA SER A 229 -0.98 -13.40 -11.82
C SER A 229 -1.24 -13.26 -10.31
N GLN A 230 -0.22 -13.44 -9.47
CA GLN A 230 -0.32 -13.28 -8.01
C GLN A 230 -0.43 -11.82 -7.57
N THR A 231 0.07 -10.88 -8.39
CA THR A 231 0.02 -9.44 -8.08
C THR A 231 -1.32 -8.79 -8.40
N GLN A 232 -2.11 -9.35 -9.32
CA GLN A 232 -3.35 -8.73 -9.79
C GLN A 232 -4.59 -9.19 -9.00
N GLY A 233 -5.16 -8.28 -8.20
CA GLY A 233 -6.55 -8.36 -7.73
C GLY A 233 -6.75 -8.38 -6.21
N GLU A 234 -5.71 -8.65 -5.43
CA GLU A 234 -5.89 -8.73 -3.97
C GLU A 234 -6.00 -7.35 -3.30
N GLU A 235 -5.26 -6.33 -3.75
CA GLU A 235 -5.35 -4.98 -3.18
C GLU A 235 -6.73 -4.34 -3.44
N GLN A 236 -7.19 -4.38 -4.69
CA GLN A 236 -8.49 -3.80 -5.08
C GLN A 236 -9.63 -4.36 -4.24
N LYS A 237 -9.61 -5.67 -3.95
CA LYS A 237 -10.59 -6.31 -3.08
C LYS A 237 -10.64 -5.69 -1.68
N TYR A 238 -9.49 -5.40 -1.07
CA TYR A 238 -9.47 -4.78 0.26
C TYR A 238 -9.82 -3.29 0.21
N GLN A 239 -9.48 -2.58 -0.88
CA GLN A 239 -9.95 -1.21 -1.10
C GLN A 239 -11.48 -1.15 -1.18
N ASP A 240 -12.11 -2.05 -1.95
CA ASP A 240 -13.58 -2.12 -2.08
C ASP A 240 -14.27 -2.51 -0.75
N LEU A 241 -13.64 -3.36 0.06
CA LEU A 241 -14.13 -3.71 1.39
C LEU A 241 -14.01 -2.53 2.37
N LEU A 242 -12.93 -1.74 2.28
CA LEU A 242 -12.74 -0.55 3.09
C LEU A 242 -13.79 0.52 2.78
N VAL A 243 -14.06 0.79 1.49
CA VAL A 243 -15.10 1.75 1.08
C VAL A 243 -16.46 1.37 1.68
N ARG A 244 -16.87 0.11 1.55
CA ARG A 244 -18.14 -0.37 2.13
C ARG A 244 -18.22 -0.21 3.65
N VAL A 245 -17.14 -0.50 4.36
CA VAL A 245 -17.10 -0.35 5.82
C VAL A 245 -17.22 1.12 6.22
N GLU A 246 -16.60 2.04 5.49
CA GLU A 246 -16.73 3.47 5.74
C GLU A 246 -18.15 3.98 5.41
N GLU A 247 -18.78 3.51 4.33
CA GLU A 247 -20.17 3.84 4.00
C GLU A 247 -21.14 3.40 5.11
N GLN A 248 -20.99 2.16 5.60
CA GLN A 248 -21.79 1.64 6.73
C GLN A 248 -21.57 2.46 8.01
N LYS A 249 -20.34 2.93 8.25
CA LYS A 249 -20.05 3.79 9.39
C LYS A 249 -20.79 5.13 9.28
N GLN A 250 -20.84 5.73 8.09
CA GLN A 250 -21.53 7.00 7.87
C GLN A 250 -23.04 6.89 8.05
N GLU A 251 -23.64 5.79 7.59
CA GLU A 251 -25.07 5.51 7.80
C GLU A 251 -25.40 5.47 9.30
N LEU A 252 -24.62 4.71 10.09
CA LEU A 252 -24.81 4.61 11.53
C LEU A 252 -24.58 5.93 12.27
N LEU A 253 -23.63 6.76 11.81
CA LEU A 253 -23.40 8.10 12.37
C LEU A 253 -24.57 9.05 12.08
N GLY A 254 -25.17 8.95 10.89
CA GLY A 254 -26.40 9.67 10.53
C GLY A 254 -27.55 9.33 11.48
N ASP A 255 -27.79 8.03 11.67
CA ASP A 255 -28.83 7.52 12.56
C ASP A 255 -28.62 7.96 14.02
N ILE A 256 -27.38 7.93 14.52
CA ILE A 256 -27.05 8.42 15.87
C ILE A 256 -27.32 9.92 15.99
N SER A 257 -26.99 10.71 14.96
CA SER A 257 -27.26 12.15 14.96
C SER A 257 -28.76 12.43 15.03
N GLU A 258 -29.57 11.69 14.28
CA GLU A 258 -31.02 11.82 14.28
C GLU A 258 -31.61 11.45 15.65
N LEU A 259 -31.24 10.28 16.18
CA LEU A 259 -31.66 9.82 17.52
C LEU A 259 -31.20 10.77 18.64
N SER A 260 -30.01 11.36 18.51
CA SER A 260 -29.49 12.34 19.48
C SER A 260 -30.22 13.68 19.40
N GLN A 261 -30.67 14.08 18.21
CA GLN A 261 -31.47 15.28 18.01
C GLN A 261 -32.88 15.11 18.57
N GLU A 262 -33.46 13.91 18.46
CA GLU A 262 -34.73 13.55 19.11
C GLU A 262 -34.63 13.62 20.64
N ARG A 263 -33.46 13.37 21.22
CA ARG A 263 -33.19 13.51 22.67
C ARG A 263 -32.78 14.92 23.14
N SER A 264 -32.79 15.92 22.24
CA SER A 264 -32.38 17.29 22.57
C SER A 264 -33.14 17.94 23.75
N SER A 265 -34.36 17.51 24.02
CA SER A 265 -35.15 17.95 25.18
C SER A 265 -34.60 17.48 26.54
N GLU A 266 -33.95 16.31 26.61
CA GLU A 266 -33.29 15.83 27.84
C GLU A 266 -31.96 16.57 28.08
N LEU A 267 -31.19 16.84 27.03
CA LEU A 267 -29.95 17.64 27.13
C LEU A 267 -30.25 19.06 27.62
N ALA A 268 -31.35 19.67 27.15
CA ALA A 268 -31.80 20.98 27.62
C ALA A 268 -32.22 20.96 29.11
N ALA A 269 -32.82 19.86 29.58
CA ALA A 269 -33.16 19.69 30.99
C ALA A 269 -31.92 19.51 31.87
N VAL A 270 -30.90 18.78 31.39
CA VAL A 270 -29.59 18.69 32.06
C VAL A 270 -28.91 20.06 32.10
N GLU A 271 -28.87 20.79 30.98
CA GLU A 271 -28.29 22.14 30.89
C GLU A 271 -28.93 23.11 31.89
N ALA A 272 -30.25 23.06 32.08
CA ALA A 272 -30.97 23.91 33.03
C ALA A 272 -30.60 23.67 34.51
N THR A 273 -29.98 22.54 34.84
CA THR A 273 -29.55 22.18 36.20
C THR A 273 -28.08 22.41 36.49
N LEU A 274 -27.26 22.66 35.46
CA LEU A 274 -25.82 22.77 35.58
C LEU A 274 -25.40 24.22 35.90
N GLU A 275 -24.65 24.40 36.99
CA GLU A 275 -24.06 25.69 37.34
C GLU A 275 -22.94 26.06 36.35
N LYS A 276 -22.81 27.35 36.03
CA LYS A 276 -21.68 27.87 35.24
C LYS A 276 -20.56 28.40 36.15
N PRO A 277 -19.29 28.20 35.80
CA PRO A 277 -18.16 28.78 36.53
C PRO A 277 -18.27 30.30 36.63
N LYS A 278 -17.96 30.84 37.81
CA LYS A 278 -17.89 32.29 38.08
C LYS A 278 -16.44 32.80 38.20
N SER A 279 -15.47 31.89 38.13
CA SER A 279 -14.03 32.13 38.29
C SER A 279 -13.26 31.04 37.55
N GLY A 280 -11.96 31.24 37.29
CA GLY A 280 -11.18 30.31 36.46
C GLY A 280 -11.48 30.43 34.96
N LEU A 281 -12.04 31.57 34.54
CA LEU A 281 -12.45 31.81 33.17
C LEU A 281 -11.23 32.13 32.30
N ALA A 282 -11.18 31.53 31.12
CA ALA A 282 -10.22 31.91 30.08
C ALA A 282 -10.85 32.84 29.04
N SER A 283 -9.99 33.54 28.31
CA SER A 283 -10.39 34.38 27.18
C SER A 283 -11.06 33.54 26.10
N THR A 284 -12.25 33.94 25.65
CA THR A 284 -12.94 33.27 24.53
C THR A 284 -12.33 33.63 23.16
N SER A 285 -11.27 34.45 23.14
CA SER A 285 -10.57 34.81 21.90
C SER A 285 -9.89 33.64 21.21
N TRP A 286 -9.61 32.53 21.91
CA TRP A 286 -9.07 31.29 21.33
C TRP A 286 -10.09 30.16 21.27
N TYR A 287 -11.33 30.39 21.73
CA TYR A 287 -12.42 29.43 21.65
C TYR A 287 -12.89 29.19 20.21
N PHE A 288 -13.27 27.95 19.91
CA PHE A 288 -13.97 27.56 18.69
C PHE A 288 -15.09 26.56 19.03
N SER A 289 -16.21 26.67 18.32
CA SER A 289 -17.25 25.65 18.32
C SER A 289 -17.11 24.78 17.07
N GLN A 290 -17.21 23.45 17.23
CA GLN A 290 -17.22 22.53 16.09
C GLN A 290 -18.48 22.69 15.22
N ARG A 291 -19.53 23.30 15.78
CA ARG A 291 -20.84 23.53 15.15
C ARG A 291 -20.97 24.89 14.47
N ASP A 292 -19.90 25.69 14.43
CA ASP A 292 -19.91 27.00 13.77
C ASP A 292 -20.28 26.83 12.29
N SER A 293 -21.26 27.61 11.82
CA SER A 293 -21.76 27.55 10.43
C SER A 293 -20.68 27.71 9.36
N ARG A 294 -19.54 28.33 9.67
CA ARG A 294 -18.44 28.52 8.73
C ARG A 294 -17.72 27.22 8.36
N TRP A 295 -17.74 26.21 9.23
CA TRP A 295 -17.07 24.93 9.00
C TRP A 295 -17.85 23.70 9.44
N GLY A 296 -18.97 23.82 10.13
CA GLY A 296 -19.72 22.69 10.69
C GLY A 296 -20.15 21.65 9.65
N ASP A 297 -20.43 22.09 8.42
CA ASP A 297 -20.77 21.23 7.28
C ASP A 297 -19.56 20.84 6.41
N GLN A 298 -18.34 21.16 6.83
CA GLN A 298 -17.12 20.70 6.15
C GLN A 298 -16.78 19.28 6.59
N HIS A 299 -16.28 18.50 5.64
CA HIS A 299 -15.75 17.17 5.90
C HIS A 299 -14.40 17.21 6.62
N ILE A 300 -14.12 16.18 7.43
CA ILE A 300 -12.85 15.99 8.12
C ILE A 300 -11.94 15.08 7.29
N GLY A 301 -10.75 15.56 6.96
CA GLY A 301 -9.76 14.81 6.21
C GLY A 301 -10.31 14.29 4.88
N PHE A 302 -10.16 12.97 4.66
CA PHE A 302 -10.64 12.28 3.46
C PHE A 302 -11.97 11.54 3.68
N SER A 303 -12.66 11.81 4.79
CA SER A 303 -13.94 11.18 5.13
C SER A 303 -15.12 12.00 4.62
N ASN A 304 -16.33 11.43 4.74
CA ASN A 304 -17.58 12.19 4.61
C ASN A 304 -18.10 12.67 5.99
N THR A 305 -17.32 12.51 7.05
CA THR A 305 -17.70 12.89 8.41
C THR A 305 -17.66 14.40 8.55
N LEU A 306 -18.76 15.01 9.02
CA LEU A 306 -18.88 16.46 9.17
C LEU A 306 -18.27 16.96 10.49
N MET A 307 -17.64 18.14 10.46
CA MET A 307 -17.10 18.83 11.64
C MET A 307 -18.12 19.00 12.77
N LYS A 308 -19.38 19.31 12.46
CA LYS A 308 -20.43 19.46 13.48
C LYS A 308 -20.71 18.15 14.22
N SER A 309 -20.54 17.01 13.55
CA SER A 309 -20.90 15.68 14.07
C SER A 309 -19.74 14.99 14.79
N TYR A 310 -18.49 15.21 14.37
CA TYR A 310 -17.33 14.46 14.88
C TYR A 310 -16.04 15.30 15.05
N GLY A 311 -16.13 16.62 14.98
CA GLY A 311 -14.97 17.52 14.94
C GLY A 311 -14.39 17.92 16.30
N CYS A 312 -14.73 17.25 17.41
CA CYS A 312 -14.32 17.69 18.75
C CYS A 312 -12.80 17.70 18.94
N ALA A 313 -12.10 16.67 18.46
CA ALA A 313 -10.64 16.59 18.51
C ALA A 313 -9.97 17.69 17.67
N VAL A 314 -10.42 17.87 16.42
CA VAL A 314 -9.92 18.91 15.49
C VAL A 314 -10.12 20.30 16.07
N THR A 315 -11.28 20.53 16.68
CA THR A 315 -11.62 21.81 17.31
C THR A 315 -10.78 22.05 18.56
N ALA A 316 -10.55 21.02 19.39
CA ALA A 316 -9.69 21.11 20.57
C ALA A 316 -8.24 21.45 20.21
N VAL A 317 -7.67 20.80 19.19
CA VAL A 317 -6.32 21.12 18.68
C VAL A 317 -6.26 22.55 18.14
N SER A 318 -7.26 22.97 17.36
CA SER A 318 -7.33 24.35 16.84
C SER A 318 -7.38 25.39 17.96
N MET A 319 -8.11 25.10 19.05
CA MET A 319 -8.17 25.95 20.22
C MET A 319 -6.81 26.07 20.91
N VAL A 320 -6.12 24.96 21.15
CA VAL A 320 -4.77 24.98 21.76
C VAL A 320 -3.75 25.65 20.85
N PHE A 321 -3.74 25.36 19.55
CA PHE A 321 -2.86 26.05 18.61
C PHE A 321 -3.11 27.57 18.60
N ARG A 322 -4.38 27.99 18.65
CA ARG A 322 -4.70 29.42 18.73
C ARG A 322 -4.27 30.06 20.06
N PHE A 323 -4.33 29.31 21.16
CA PHE A 323 -3.78 29.74 22.44
C PHE A 323 -2.27 30.03 22.34
N HIS A 324 -1.50 29.17 21.65
CA HIS A 324 -0.08 29.38 21.38
C HIS A 324 0.20 30.37 20.21
N GLY A 325 -0.79 31.14 19.77
CA GLY A 325 -0.63 32.20 18.77
C GLY A 325 -0.66 31.74 17.31
N ILE A 326 -1.03 30.48 17.05
CA ILE A 326 -1.18 29.96 15.68
C ILE A 326 -2.59 30.24 15.17
N ASP A 327 -2.70 31.03 14.11
CA ASP A 327 -3.98 31.27 13.46
C ASP A 327 -4.37 30.08 12.55
N ILE A 328 -5.07 29.11 13.12
CA ILE A 328 -5.69 28.00 12.40
C ILE A 328 -7.04 27.67 13.02
N ASN A 329 -8.10 27.73 12.21
CA ASN A 329 -9.46 27.40 12.64
C ASN A 329 -9.77 25.92 12.36
N PRO A 330 -10.84 25.35 12.95
CA PRO A 330 -11.16 23.95 12.80
C PRO A 330 -11.39 23.50 11.36
N GLY A 331 -12.05 24.32 10.54
CA GLY A 331 -12.28 24.03 9.12
C GLY A 331 -10.98 23.95 8.31
N SER A 332 -10.07 24.92 8.51
CA SER A 332 -8.76 24.91 7.87
C SER A 332 -7.88 23.76 8.36
N LEU A 333 -7.94 23.43 9.66
CA LEU A 333 -7.21 22.29 10.23
C LEU A 333 -7.74 20.97 9.68
N ALA A 334 -9.07 20.83 9.52
CA ALA A 334 -9.75 19.64 9.00
C ALA A 334 -9.32 19.25 7.57
N GLN A 335 -8.72 20.19 6.82
CA GLN A 335 -8.26 19.98 5.43
C GLN A 335 -6.75 19.72 5.33
N GLN A 336 -6.02 19.68 6.45
CA GLN A 336 -4.58 19.44 6.45
C GLN A 336 -4.27 17.95 6.29
N PRO A 337 -3.08 17.57 5.77
CA PRO A 337 -2.68 16.17 5.60
C PRO A 337 -2.25 15.52 6.93
N ILE A 338 -3.06 15.67 7.98
CA ILE A 338 -2.84 15.13 9.33
C ILE A 338 -4.01 14.22 9.77
N PHE A 339 -4.72 13.66 8.80
CA PHE A 339 -5.84 12.76 9.07
C PHE A 339 -5.57 11.39 8.49
N TYR A 340 -6.01 10.40 9.25
CA TYR A 340 -6.23 9.07 8.75
C TYR A 340 -7.75 8.85 8.68
N HIS A 341 -8.30 9.07 7.49
CA HIS A 341 -9.74 9.21 7.26
C HIS A 341 -10.33 10.42 8.02
N ASP A 342 -11.10 10.20 9.11
CA ASP A 342 -11.63 11.23 10.02
C ASP A 342 -10.87 11.35 11.35
N LEU A 343 -9.93 10.44 11.62
CA LEU A 343 -9.14 10.46 12.85
C LEU A 343 -7.95 11.40 12.69
N ILE A 344 -7.81 12.32 13.63
CA ILE A 344 -6.64 13.20 13.68
C ILE A 344 -5.41 12.38 14.05
N VAL A 345 -4.40 12.43 13.19
CA VAL A 345 -3.04 12.01 13.51
C VAL A 345 -2.40 13.19 14.23
N TRP A 346 -2.36 13.11 15.57
CA TRP A 346 -1.85 14.17 16.44
C TRP A 346 -0.50 14.70 15.94
N PRO A 347 -0.46 15.96 15.46
CA PRO A 347 0.78 16.51 14.91
C PRO A 347 1.88 16.50 15.96
N GLN A 348 3.05 15.97 15.62
CA GLN A 348 4.21 16.00 16.53
C GLN A 348 4.75 17.43 16.71
N SER A 349 4.67 18.23 15.64
CA SER A 349 5.00 19.65 15.66
C SER A 349 4.11 20.40 14.67
N TRP A 350 3.68 21.60 15.03
CA TRP A 350 2.90 22.48 14.18
C TRP A 350 3.33 23.94 14.38
N LYS A 351 4.04 24.50 13.39
CA LYS A 351 4.50 25.90 13.41
C LYS A 351 5.21 26.31 14.72
N GLY A 352 6.01 25.42 15.28
CA GLY A 352 6.81 25.67 16.50
C GLY A 352 6.18 25.16 17.79
N VAL A 353 4.90 24.78 17.78
CA VAL A 353 4.22 24.14 18.91
C VAL A 353 4.35 22.62 18.81
N ASN A 354 4.83 21.97 19.86
CA ASN A 354 5.23 20.56 19.85
C ASN A 354 4.36 19.73 20.80
N LEU A 355 4.03 18.52 20.38
CA LEU A 355 3.37 17.54 21.24
C LEU A 355 4.38 17.04 22.29
N VAL A 356 4.05 17.18 23.57
CA VAL A 356 4.96 16.80 24.68
C VAL A 356 4.43 15.64 25.53
N SER A 357 3.20 15.20 25.29
CA SER A 357 2.59 14.04 25.95
C SER A 357 2.45 12.84 25.01
N SER A 358 2.19 11.67 25.58
CA SER A 358 1.61 10.55 24.82
C SER A 358 0.24 10.95 24.25
N THR A 359 -0.19 10.26 23.20
CA THR A 359 -1.54 10.37 22.62
C THR A 359 -2.30 9.05 22.72
N GLY A 360 -1.79 8.05 23.45
CA GLY A 360 -2.51 6.81 23.71
C GLY A 360 -3.55 6.97 24.82
N HIS A 361 -4.72 6.35 24.68
CA HIS A 361 -5.70 6.30 25.78
C HIS A 361 -5.13 5.59 27.03
N GLY A 362 -5.57 6.04 28.20
CA GLY A 362 -5.08 5.62 29.51
C GLY A 362 -3.95 6.50 30.08
N ASN A 363 -3.45 7.46 29.31
CA ASN A 363 -2.31 8.30 29.69
C ASN A 363 -2.70 9.52 30.55
N ILE A 364 -3.60 9.37 31.53
CA ILE A 364 -4.11 10.47 32.34
C ILE A 364 -3.33 10.63 33.66
N ASP A 365 -2.84 11.85 33.92
CA ASP A 365 -2.22 12.24 35.19
C ASP A 365 -2.72 13.64 35.60
N TRP A 366 -3.49 13.69 36.69
CA TRP A 366 -4.10 14.93 37.17
C TRP A 366 -3.09 15.90 37.79
N ASP A 367 -1.97 15.40 38.34
CA ASP A 367 -0.92 16.27 38.88
C ASP A 367 -0.16 16.97 37.75
N VAL A 368 0.03 16.27 36.62
CA VAL A 368 0.58 16.87 35.40
C VAL A 368 -0.37 17.93 34.84
N ILE A 369 -1.67 17.66 34.75
CA ILE A 369 -2.66 18.66 34.34
C ILE A 369 -2.57 19.89 35.25
N ASP A 370 -2.54 19.71 36.56
CA ASP A 370 -2.47 20.83 37.50
C ASP A 370 -1.18 21.66 37.36
N LYS A 371 -0.08 21.00 37.02
CA LYS A 371 1.18 21.70 36.71
C LYS A 371 1.05 22.51 35.43
N GLU A 372 0.54 21.94 34.35
CA GLU A 372 0.35 22.65 33.06
C GLU A 372 -0.56 23.87 33.24
N LEU A 373 -1.68 23.72 33.96
CA LEU A 373 -2.60 24.83 34.23
C LEU A 373 -1.97 25.94 35.07
N LYS A 374 -1.05 25.60 35.98
CA LYS A 374 -0.29 26.58 36.77
C LYS A 374 0.70 27.37 35.91
N ASP A 375 1.25 26.72 34.88
CA ASP A 375 2.13 27.33 33.88
C ASP A 375 1.31 27.99 32.73
N GLU A 376 0.00 28.15 32.93
CA GLU A 376 -0.98 28.71 31.98
C GLU A 376 -1.15 27.93 30.68
N ASN A 377 -0.71 26.66 30.61
CA ASN A 377 -0.86 25.81 29.44
C ASN A 377 -2.19 25.05 29.46
N PRO A 378 -3.03 25.16 28.41
CA PRO A 378 -4.26 24.38 28.30
C PRO A 378 -3.98 22.92 27.94
N VAL A 379 -4.82 22.02 28.44
CA VAL A 379 -4.69 20.57 28.22
C VAL A 379 -5.93 20.02 27.54
N ILE A 380 -5.74 19.32 26.42
CA ILE A 380 -6.83 18.59 25.76
C ILE A 380 -7.07 17.30 26.54
N VAL A 381 -8.32 16.97 26.85
CA VAL A 381 -8.67 15.71 27.51
C VAL A 381 -9.82 15.01 26.82
N PHE A 382 -9.83 13.68 26.91
CA PHE A 382 -10.93 12.85 26.41
C PHE A 382 -11.84 12.42 27.55
N VAL A 383 -13.10 12.85 27.49
CA VAL A 383 -14.16 12.41 28.40
C VAL A 383 -14.83 11.18 27.81
N LYS A 384 -14.45 10.01 28.33
CA LYS A 384 -14.92 8.70 27.89
C LYS A 384 -16.17 8.26 28.64
N SER A 385 -17.09 7.62 27.93
CA SER A 385 -18.17 6.83 28.52
C SER A 385 -17.60 5.60 29.24
N ALA A 386 -17.94 5.38 30.51
CA ALA A 386 -17.41 4.28 31.31
C ALA A 386 -17.83 2.87 30.81
N LYS A 387 -18.85 2.80 29.95
CA LYS A 387 -19.34 1.54 29.37
C LYS A 387 -18.92 1.34 27.91
N ARG A 388 -18.31 2.34 27.24
CA ARG A 388 -18.04 2.34 25.79
C ARG A 388 -16.67 2.89 25.44
N GLY A 389 -16.19 2.61 24.23
CA GLY A 389 -15.03 3.30 23.64
C GLY A 389 -15.29 4.76 23.22
N ALA A 390 -16.55 5.20 23.20
CA ALA A 390 -16.95 6.54 22.75
C ALA A 390 -16.76 7.64 23.81
N GLY A 391 -16.59 8.88 23.37
CA GLY A 391 -16.36 10.02 24.25
C GLY A 391 -16.34 11.36 23.54
N HIS A 392 -15.78 12.37 24.19
CA HIS A 392 -15.75 13.75 23.70
C HIS A 392 -14.46 14.46 24.12
N TYR A 393 -13.83 15.17 23.19
CA TYR A 393 -12.64 15.97 23.49
C TYR A 393 -13.00 17.38 23.93
N VAL A 394 -12.36 17.84 25.00
CA VAL A 394 -12.48 19.21 25.52
C VAL A 394 -11.12 19.76 25.92
N VAL A 395 -11.04 21.07 26.14
CA VAL A 395 -9.79 21.73 26.54
C VAL A 395 -9.95 22.29 27.95
N ILE A 396 -9.22 21.73 28.92
CA ILE A 396 -9.10 22.28 30.26
C ILE A 396 -8.14 23.47 30.22
N HIS A 397 -8.53 24.60 30.80
CA HIS A 397 -7.72 25.82 30.81
C HIS A 397 -7.58 26.46 32.18
N GLY A 398 -8.14 25.85 33.23
CA GLY A 398 -7.96 26.34 34.59
C GLY A 398 -8.87 25.67 35.60
N LYS A 399 -8.86 26.20 36.82
CA LYS A 399 -9.76 25.82 37.91
C LYS A 399 -10.50 27.04 38.44
N ASP A 400 -11.73 26.82 38.89
CA ASP A 400 -12.46 27.82 39.64
C ASP A 400 -11.91 27.96 41.08
N LYS A 401 -12.47 28.90 41.86
CA LYS A 401 -12.06 29.11 43.26
C LYS A 401 -12.34 27.93 44.19
N LYS A 402 -13.19 26.98 43.80
CA LYS A 402 -13.48 25.75 44.54
C LYS A 402 -12.60 24.59 44.10
N GLY A 403 -11.73 24.79 43.10
CA GLY A 403 -10.84 23.78 42.55
C GLY A 403 -11.46 22.93 41.44
N GLU A 404 -12.65 23.27 40.95
CA GLU A 404 -13.30 22.56 39.84
C GLU A 404 -12.70 22.97 38.50
N TYR A 405 -12.38 21.99 37.65
CA TYR A 405 -11.83 22.24 36.32
C TYR A 405 -12.82 22.95 35.41
N VAL A 406 -12.33 23.99 34.73
CA VAL A 406 -13.08 24.77 33.75
C VAL A 406 -12.54 24.48 32.35
N VAL A 407 -13.45 24.29 31.40
CA VAL A 407 -13.14 23.87 30.04
C VAL A 407 -13.73 24.80 28.98
N HIS A 408 -13.06 24.79 27.84
CA HIS A 408 -13.63 25.14 26.56
C HIS A 408 -14.10 23.86 25.86
N ASP A 409 -15.42 23.74 25.68
CA ASP A 409 -16.06 22.59 25.08
C ASP A 409 -16.44 22.87 23.62
N PRO A 410 -15.92 22.09 22.65
CA PRO A 410 -16.23 22.26 21.23
C PRO A 410 -17.72 22.20 20.87
N TYR A 411 -18.52 21.46 21.65
CA TYR A 411 -19.92 21.20 21.36
C TYR A 411 -20.87 21.98 22.27
N TRP A 412 -20.59 22.04 23.57
CA TRP A 412 -21.49 22.63 24.58
C TRP A 412 -21.13 24.06 25.01
N GLY A 413 -19.97 24.60 24.62
CA GLY A 413 -19.64 26.01 24.84
C GLY A 413 -18.35 26.27 25.60
N SER A 414 -17.94 27.54 25.63
CA SER A 414 -16.76 28.00 26.37
C SER A 414 -17.03 28.18 27.86
N ASN A 415 -16.01 28.03 28.69
CA ASN A 415 -16.02 28.32 30.13
C ASN A 415 -17.15 27.59 30.89
N ILE A 416 -17.26 26.28 30.69
CA ILE A 416 -18.16 25.40 31.45
C ILE A 416 -17.34 24.49 32.36
N PHE A 417 -17.95 23.86 33.36
CA PHE A 417 -17.22 22.91 34.19
C PHE A 417 -16.97 21.61 33.40
N LEU A 418 -15.83 20.96 33.66
CA LEU A 418 -15.58 19.61 33.16
C LEU A 418 -16.65 18.62 33.66
N SER A 419 -17.20 18.84 34.87
CA SER A 419 -18.32 18.08 35.42
C SER A 419 -19.59 18.21 34.57
N SER A 420 -19.84 19.38 33.98
CA SER A 420 -20.93 19.61 33.02
C SER A 420 -20.74 18.77 31.76
N THR A 421 -19.55 18.81 31.14
CA THR A 421 -19.22 17.93 29.99
C THR A 421 -19.40 16.47 30.36
N LYS A 422 -18.90 16.03 31.51
CA LYS A 422 -19.06 14.67 32.02
C LYS A 422 -20.53 14.27 32.19
N ALA A 423 -21.39 15.19 32.63
CA ALA A 423 -22.82 14.97 32.75
C ALA A 423 -23.49 14.87 31.36
N TYR A 424 -23.14 15.73 30.41
CA TYR A 424 -23.67 15.66 29.05
C TYR A 424 -23.27 14.38 28.33
N VAL A 425 -21.99 14.01 28.39
CA VAL A 425 -21.47 12.75 27.86
C VAL A 425 -22.19 11.58 28.55
N GLY A 426 -22.32 11.59 29.87
CA GLY A 426 -23.00 10.54 30.61
C GLY A 426 -24.48 10.40 30.24
N ALA A 427 -25.18 11.51 30.03
CA ALA A 427 -26.56 11.53 29.55
C ALA A 427 -26.67 11.03 28.10
N LEU A 428 -25.74 11.44 27.22
CA LEU A 428 -25.70 11.03 25.81
C LEU A 428 -25.49 9.51 25.67
N TYR A 429 -24.61 8.92 26.50
CA TYR A 429 -24.22 7.51 26.43
C TYR A 429 -24.87 6.62 27.50
N GLY A 430 -25.78 7.15 28.33
CA GLY A 430 -26.48 6.38 29.36
C GLY A 430 -25.56 5.72 30.40
N SER A 431 -24.40 6.32 30.67
CA SER A 431 -23.33 5.71 31.45
C SER A 431 -22.65 6.70 32.38
N GLY A 432 -21.91 6.19 33.38
CA GLY A 432 -20.90 7.01 34.05
C GLY A 432 -19.83 7.51 33.07
N THR A 433 -19.00 8.45 33.47
CA THR A 433 -17.92 9.00 32.64
C THR A 433 -16.60 9.08 33.39
N VAL A 434 -15.52 8.83 32.66
CA VAL A 434 -14.14 8.93 33.13
C VAL A 434 -13.35 9.78 32.15
N VAL A 435 -12.31 10.45 32.63
CA VAL A 435 -11.31 11.06 31.74
C VAL A 435 -10.22 10.02 31.55
N ASP A 436 -9.93 9.64 30.31
CA ASP A 436 -8.99 8.55 30.04
C ASP A 436 -7.71 8.99 29.33
N GLN A 437 -7.65 10.22 28.83
CA GLN A 437 -6.55 10.70 28.01
C GLN A 437 -6.30 12.17 28.29
N MET A 438 -5.03 12.56 28.30
CA MET A 438 -4.60 13.96 28.26
C MET A 438 -3.60 14.17 27.13
N ILE A 439 -3.69 15.32 26.46
CA ILE A 439 -2.85 15.68 25.33
C ILE A 439 -2.35 17.11 25.53
N ILE A 440 -1.04 17.28 25.52
CA ILE A 440 -0.35 18.52 25.89
C ILE A 440 0.54 18.96 24.74
N TYR A 441 0.45 20.24 24.41
CA TYR A 441 1.27 20.93 23.41
C TYR A 441 1.98 22.13 24.06
N HIS A 442 3.24 22.38 23.67
CA HIS A 442 4.05 23.53 24.11
C HIS A 442 4.61 24.34 22.94
#